data_AF-A0A662SHV4-F1
#
_entry.id   AF-A0A662SHV4-F1
#
_cell.length_a   1.000
_cell.length_b   1.000
_cell.length_c   1.000
_cell.angle_alpha   90.00
_cell.angle_beta   90.00
_cell.angle_gamma   90.00
#
_symmetry.space_group_name_H-M   'P 1'
#
loop_
_entity.id
_entity.type
_entity.pdbx_description
1 polymer ?
#
loop_
_entity_poly.entity_id
_entity_poly.type
_entity_poly.pdbx_seq_one_letter_code
_entity_poly.pdbx_strand_id
1 'polypeptide(L)'
;MSGDFEVEVKKFEARFERFMDKEKDFTQALEKCVRELKEICSELNKMRAEASQSEQKIVELRLRVLKAFNNIFLKESEVEHEKSHLLESYGLLLLALEESFKLKQ
;
A
#
# COMPACT_ATOMS: atom_id res chain seq x y z
N MET A 1 -22.48 7.56 -30.00
CA MET A 1 -22.27 7.73 -28.55
C MET A 1 -20.81 7.45 -28.23
N SER A 2 -19.96 8.46 -28.32
CA SER A 2 -18.55 8.42 -27.88
C SER A 2 -18.39 8.56 -26.36
N GLY A 3 -19.50 8.58 -25.61
CA GLY A 3 -19.54 8.89 -24.18
C GLY A 3 -19.02 7.78 -23.29
N ASP A 4 -19.16 6.52 -23.69
CA ASP A 4 -18.80 5.39 -22.81
C ASP A 4 -17.29 5.26 -22.64
N PHE A 5 -16.50 5.43 -23.71
CA PHE A 5 -15.04 5.40 -23.59
C PHE A 5 -14.48 6.58 -22.77
N GLU A 6 -14.97 7.80 -23.00
CA GLU A 6 -14.52 8.97 -22.22
C GLU A 6 -14.90 8.84 -20.74
N VAL A 7 -16.06 8.25 -20.43
CA VAL A 7 -16.49 7.95 -19.06
C VAL A 7 -15.58 6.92 -18.42
N GLU A 8 -15.25 5.82 -19.11
CA GLU A 8 -14.33 4.82 -18.56
C GLU A 8 -12.91 5.37 -18.38
N VAL A 9 -12.43 6.27 -19.25
CA VAL A 9 -11.15 6.99 -19.05
C VAL A 9 -11.18 7.81 -17.77
N LYS A 10 -12.23 8.61 -17.52
CA LYS A 10 -12.35 9.39 -16.27
C LYS A 10 -12.41 8.52 -15.02
N LYS A 11 -13.08 7.37 -15.08
CA LYS A 11 -13.12 6.39 -13.98
C LYS A 11 -11.74 5.80 -13.74
N PHE A 12 -11.01 5.47 -14.80
CA PHE A 12 -9.65 4.98 -14.72
C PHE A 12 -8.71 6.00 -14.07
N GLU A 13 -8.76 7.27 -14.50
CA GLU A 13 -7.98 8.36 -13.90
C GLU A 13 -8.23 8.45 -12.39
N ALA A 14 -9.50 8.47 -11.97
CA ALA A 14 -9.84 8.53 -10.55
C ALA A 14 -9.39 7.29 -9.75
N ARG A 15 -9.41 6.09 -10.36
CA ARG A 15 -8.87 4.86 -9.75
C ARG A 15 -7.35 4.91 -9.65
N PHE A 16 -6.68 5.47 -10.66
CA PHE A 16 -5.23 5.61 -10.69
C PHE A 16 -4.73 6.58 -9.63
N GLU A 17 -5.40 7.73 -9.47
CA GLU A 17 -5.09 8.67 -8.40
C GLU A 17 -5.21 8.02 -7.01
N ARG A 18 -6.30 7.28 -6.76
CA ARG A 18 -6.46 6.56 -5.48
C ARG A 18 -5.37 5.52 -5.25
N PHE A 19 -5.01 4.74 -6.26
CA PHE A 19 -3.91 3.78 -6.16
C PHE A 19 -2.60 4.48 -5.80
N MET A 20 -2.26 5.59 -6.48
CA MET A 20 -1.05 6.35 -6.21
C MET A 20 -1.02 6.93 -4.79
N ASP A 21 -2.16 7.40 -4.29
CA ASP A 21 -2.28 7.86 -2.90
C ASP A 21 -2.03 6.72 -1.90
N LYS A 22 -2.57 5.52 -2.16
CA LYS A 22 -2.34 4.35 -1.31
C LYS A 22 -0.91 3.83 -1.36
N GLU A 23 -0.28 3.83 -2.53
CA GLU A 23 1.14 3.49 -2.70
C GLU A 23 2.04 4.45 -1.91
N LYS A 24 1.70 5.74 -1.92
CA LYS A 24 2.42 6.74 -1.12
C LYS A 24 2.26 6.49 0.38
N ASP A 25 1.04 6.23 0.85
CA ASP A 25 0.77 5.88 2.26
C ASP A 25 1.54 4.61 2.68
N PHE A 26 1.58 3.60 1.81
CA PHE A 26 2.32 2.36 2.02
C PHE A 26 3.84 2.61 2.11
N THR A 27 4.38 3.39 1.19
CA THR A 27 5.81 3.78 1.19
C THR A 27 6.17 4.50 2.49
N GLN A 28 5.34 5.44 2.95
CA GLN A 28 5.56 6.13 4.22
C GLN A 28 5.50 5.19 5.43
N ALA A 29 4.59 4.20 5.40
CA ALA A 29 4.50 3.18 6.43
C ALA A 29 5.76 2.29 6.48
N LEU A 30 6.30 1.90 5.31
CA LEU A 30 7.56 1.17 5.20
C LEU A 30 8.75 1.97 5.77
N GLU A 31 8.88 3.24 5.37
CA GLU A 31 9.93 4.11 5.88
C GLU A 31 9.87 4.26 7.40
N LYS A 32 8.66 4.40 7.96
CA LYS A 32 8.45 4.47 9.41
C LYS A 32 8.84 3.16 10.09
N CYS A 33 8.45 2.01 9.54
CA CYS A 33 8.86 0.71 10.07
C CYS A 33 10.38 0.55 10.07
N VAL A 34 11.07 0.93 8.99
CA VAL A 34 12.54 0.89 8.94
C VAL A 34 13.17 1.74 10.04
N ARG A 35 12.63 2.94 10.32
CA ARG A 35 13.08 3.77 11.44
C ARG A 35 12.85 3.08 12.79
N GLU A 36 11.66 2.53 13.02
CA GLU A 36 11.34 1.81 14.25
C GLU A 36 12.24 0.58 14.46
N LEU A 37 12.52 -0.20 13.41
CA LEU A 37 13.43 -1.34 13.50
C LEU A 37 14.86 -0.92 13.83
N LYS A 38 15.35 0.20 13.26
CA LYS A 38 16.67 0.76 13.61
C LYS A 38 16.75 1.18 15.07
N GLU A 39 15.71 1.81 15.61
CA GLU A 39 15.63 2.17 17.03
C GLU A 39 15.64 0.92 17.91
N ILE A 40 14.84 -0.08 17.57
CA ILE A 40 14.79 -1.36 18.29
C ILE A 40 16.15 -2.06 18.27
N CYS A 41 16.86 -2.07 17.14
CA CYS A 41 18.23 -2.58 17.06
C CYS A 41 19.17 -1.81 18.00
N SER A 42 19.07 -0.48 18.06
CA SER A 42 19.88 0.31 19.00
C SER A 42 19.56 -0.03 20.45
N GLU A 43 18.30 -0.23 20.81
CA GLU A 43 17.91 -0.60 22.17
C GLU A 43 18.41 -1.99 22.56
N LEU A 44 18.28 -2.97 21.66
CA LEU A 44 18.80 -4.33 21.87
C LEU A 44 20.32 -4.34 22.05
N ASN A 45 21.05 -3.51 21.29
CA ASN A 45 22.50 -3.39 21.43
C ASN A 45 22.89 -2.80 22.80
N LYS A 46 22.17 -1.80 23.29
CA LYS A 46 22.40 -1.24 24.64
C LYS A 46 22.15 -2.27 25.73
N MET A 47 21.02 -2.99 25.65
CA MET A 47 20.69 -4.05 26.60
C MET A 47 21.77 -5.15 26.64
N ARG A 48 22.31 -5.52 25.46
CA ARG A 48 23.42 -6.48 25.37
C ARG A 48 24.69 -5.96 26.02
N ALA A 49 25.06 -4.70 25.76
CA ALA A 49 26.27 -4.07 26.31
C ALA A 49 26.20 -3.92 27.84
N GLU A 50 25.02 -3.63 28.37
CA GLU A 50 24.77 -3.47 29.81
C GLU A 50 24.57 -4.81 30.53
N ALA A 51 24.55 -5.94 29.81
CA ALA A 51 24.12 -7.25 30.30
C ALA A 51 22.74 -7.18 31.01
N SER A 52 21.88 -6.24 30.59
CA SER A 52 20.59 -5.99 31.20
C SER A 52 19.50 -6.81 30.50
N GLN A 53 18.88 -7.72 31.24
CA GLN A 53 17.77 -8.54 30.77
C GLN A 53 16.50 -8.17 31.51
N SER A 54 15.75 -7.22 30.95
CA SER A 54 14.39 -6.92 31.41
C SER A 54 13.40 -7.64 30.50
N GLU A 55 12.71 -8.64 31.06
CA GLU A 55 11.67 -9.39 30.35
C GLU A 55 10.56 -8.45 29.84
N GLN A 56 10.15 -7.48 30.66
CA GLN A 56 9.18 -6.47 30.28
C GLN A 56 9.65 -5.64 29.07
N LYS A 57 10.89 -5.17 29.07
CA LYS A 57 11.44 -4.41 27.94
C LYS A 57 11.53 -5.24 26.66
N ILE A 58 11.87 -6.52 26.76
CA ILE A 58 11.87 -7.45 25.62
C ILE A 58 10.46 -7.60 25.05
N VAL A 59 9.44 -7.76 25.91
CA VAL A 59 8.04 -7.84 25.49
C VAL A 59 7.59 -6.56 24.80
N GLU A 60 7.97 -5.39 25.33
CA GLU A 60 7.67 -4.09 24.71
C GLU A 60 8.30 -3.93 23.32
N LEU A 61 9.58 -4.31 23.17
CA LEU A 61 10.27 -4.29 21.87
C LEU A 61 9.60 -5.22 20.86
N ARG A 62 9.25 -6.45 21.28
CA ARG A 62 8.53 -7.40 20.42
C ARG A 62 7.17 -6.85 19.98
N LEU A 63 6.42 -6.24 20.90
CA LEU A 63 5.13 -5.63 20.59
C LEU A 63 5.27 -4.46 19.60
N ARG A 64 6.32 -3.63 19.74
CA ARG A 64 6.62 -2.57 18.77
C ARG A 64 6.87 -3.14 17.38
N VAL A 65 7.71 -4.18 17.25
CA VAL A 65 7.92 -4.87 15.95
C VAL A 65 6.59 -5.36 15.38
N LEU A 66 5.78 -6.07 16.17
CA LEU A 66 4.50 -6.61 15.71
C LEU A 66 3.56 -5.50 15.21
N LYS A 67 3.48 -4.36 15.92
CA LYS A 67 2.67 -3.21 15.50
C LYS A 67 3.19 -2.58 14.20
N ALA A 68 4.50 -2.44 14.05
CA ALA A 68 5.13 -1.89 12.85
C ALA A 68 4.79 -2.72 11.61
N PHE A 69 4.97 -4.05 11.72
CA PHE A 69 4.64 -4.98 10.62
C PHE A 69 3.13 -5.06 10.35
N ASN A 70 2.29 -5.09 11.38
CA ASN A 70 0.84 -5.08 11.19
C ASN A 70 0.38 -3.84 10.40
N ASN A 71 0.95 -2.67 10.68
CA ASN A 71 0.63 -1.45 9.94
C ASN A 71 1.06 -1.54 8.46
N ILE A 72 2.22 -2.15 8.16
CA ILE A 72 2.65 -2.41 6.77
C ILE A 72 1.62 -3.29 6.07
N PHE A 73 1.24 -4.42 6.67
CA PHE A 73 0.30 -5.36 6.04
C PHE A 73 -1.06 -4.74 5.76
N LEU A 74 -1.56 -3.90 6.67
CA LEU A 74 -2.81 -3.16 6.44
C LEU A 74 -2.69 -2.23 5.23
N LYS A 75 -1.58 -1.50 5.10
CA LYS A 75 -1.36 -0.58 3.97
C LYS A 75 -1.09 -1.29 2.65
N GLU A 76 -0.35 -2.39 2.67
CA GLU A 76 -0.17 -3.25 1.50
C GLU A 76 -1.52 -3.82 1.02
N SER A 77 -2.38 -4.24 1.95
CA SER A 77 -3.72 -4.72 1.60
C SER A 77 -4.60 -3.62 0.97
N GLU A 78 -4.48 -2.37 1.42
CA GLU A 78 -5.18 -1.23 0.79
C GLU A 78 -4.66 -0.99 -0.64
N VAL A 79 -3.34 -1.06 -0.85
CA VAL A 79 -2.71 -0.93 -2.18
C VAL A 79 -3.17 -2.02 -3.14
N GLU A 80 -3.11 -3.28 -2.72
CA GLU A 80 -3.54 -4.41 -3.55
C GLU A 80 -5.04 -4.34 -3.88
N HIS A 81 -5.86 -3.78 -2.97
CA HIS A 81 -7.27 -3.52 -3.25
C HIS A 81 -7.47 -2.51 -4.40
N GLU A 82 -6.81 -1.35 -4.35
CA GLU A 82 -6.90 -0.35 -5.43
C GLU A 82 -6.28 -0.85 -6.74
N LYS A 83 -5.18 -1.62 -6.67
CA LYS A 83 -4.56 -2.26 -7.81
C LYS A 83 -5.50 -3.24 -8.52
N SER A 84 -6.30 -3.98 -7.77
CA SER A 84 -7.36 -4.83 -8.33
C SER A 84 -8.37 -4.02 -9.15
N HIS A 85 -8.81 -2.87 -8.65
CA HIS A 85 -9.70 -1.96 -9.40
C HIS A 85 -9.05 -1.40 -10.66
N LEU A 86 -7.73 -1.14 -10.64
CA LEU A 86 -6.99 -0.75 -11.84
C LEU A 86 -6.96 -1.85 -12.89
N LEU A 87 -6.68 -3.09 -12.48
CA LEU A 87 -6.68 -4.24 -13.37
C LEU A 87 -8.05 -4.45 -14.04
N GLU A 88 -9.14 -4.31 -13.28
CA GLU A 88 -10.50 -4.35 -13.83
C GLU A 88 -10.72 -3.23 -14.87
N SER A 89 -10.25 -2.02 -14.57
CA SER A 89 -10.39 -0.86 -15.47
C SER A 89 -9.73 -1.08 -16.82
N TYR A 90 -8.61 -1.81 -16.88
CA TYR A 90 -7.95 -2.11 -18.16
C TYR A 90 -8.87 -2.88 -19.10
N GLY A 91 -9.59 -3.88 -18.60
CA GLY A 91 -10.56 -4.63 -19.40
C GLY A 91 -11.73 -3.78 -19.87
N LEU A 92 -12.29 -2.95 -18.98
CA LEU A 92 -13.40 -2.04 -19.29
C LEU A 92 -13.01 -1.00 -20.35
N LEU A 93 -11.81 -0.42 -20.25
CA LEU A 93 -11.29 0.52 -21.24
C LEU A 93 -11.15 -0.12 -22.62
N LEU A 94 -10.57 -1.32 -22.70
CA LEU A 94 -10.43 -2.04 -23.97
C LEU A 94 -11.80 -2.36 -24.58
N LEU A 95 -12.76 -2.81 -23.77
CA LEU A 95 -14.11 -3.09 -24.22
C LEU A 95 -14.80 -1.82 -24.75
N ALA A 96 -14.78 -0.74 -23.97
CA ALA A 96 -15.40 0.53 -24.35
C ALA A 96 -14.75 1.13 -25.62
N LEU A 97 -13.44 0.94 -25.80
CA LEU A 97 -12.74 1.34 -27.01
C LEU A 97 -13.24 0.55 -28.23
N GLU A 98 -13.31 -0.78 -28.14
CA GLU A 98 -13.80 -1.64 -29.22
C GLU A 98 -15.27 -1.34 -29.59
N GLU A 99 -16.12 -1.12 -28.61
CA GLU A 99 -17.52 -0.73 -28.82
C GLU A 99 -17.64 0.63 -29.53
N SER A 100 -16.73 1.57 -29.24
CA SER A 100 -16.69 2.87 -29.90
C SER A 100 -16.40 2.79 -31.41
N PHE A 101 -15.71 1.74 -31.86
CA PHE A 101 -15.44 1.48 -33.28
C PHE A 101 -16.61 0.76 -33.96
N LYS A 102 -17.26 -0.18 -33.28
CA LYS A 102 -18.42 -0.92 -33.83
C LYS A 102 -19.61 0.01 -34.14
N LEU A 103 -19.76 1.09 -33.39
CA LEU A 103 -20.81 2.09 -33.60
C LEU A 103 -20.56 3.06 -34.78
N LYS A 104 -19.40 2.97 -35.45
CA LYS A 104 -19.05 3.80 -36.62
C LYS A 104 -19.19 3.07 -37.96
N GLN A 105 -19.57 1.80 -37.97
CA GLN A 105 -19.92 1.00 -39.16
C GLN A 105 -21.44 0.95 -39.32
#